data_AF-A0AAE3J891-F1
#
_entry.id   AF-A0AAE3J891-F1
#
_cell.length_a   1.000
_cell.length_b   1.000
_cell.length_c   1.000
_cell.angle_alpha   90.00
_cell.angle_beta   90.00
_cell.angle_gamma   90.00
#
_symmetry.space_group_name_H-M   'P 1'
#
loop_
_entity.id
_entity.type
_entity.pdbx_description
1 polymer ?
#
loop_
_entity_poly.entity_id
_entity_poly.type
_entity_poly.pdbx_seq_one_letter_code
_entity_poly.pdbx_strand_id
1 'polypeptide(L)'
;MLSGKVQCGECGGSYVGKRTTNSRGNVYLSYICCRKRNSNYKCKNHCVNRDWLEEYVLKIVDNYISHLSHKQQHCIYKLCLERVENSHQSEIEVLKKEVRNIDKELFRIADVITIASSSTLIEKLTSLEQQKAEIQLQIENLAKEKRKSLSEQEIGLFLINFRKMLKERSAPYLKELVYLIVNKIIVNQENVIVYLNVPNVKVNK
;
A
#
# COMPACT_ATOMS: atom_id res chain seq x y z
N MET A 1 7.98 8.13 6.76
CA MET A 1 7.72 6.71 6.47
C MET A 1 6.81 6.05 7.51
N LEU A 2 7.14 6.06 8.80
CA LEU A 2 6.59 5.15 9.84
C LEU A 2 5.26 5.59 10.51
N SER A 3 4.53 6.53 9.94
CA SER A 3 3.29 7.05 10.52
C SER A 3 2.27 5.97 10.90
N GLY A 4 1.73 6.01 12.12
CA GLY A 4 0.75 5.01 12.57
C GLY A 4 1.33 3.64 12.97
N LYS A 5 2.64 3.40 12.76
CA LYS A 5 3.32 2.18 13.21
C LYS A 5 4.05 2.35 14.55
N VAL A 6 4.37 3.59 14.94
CA VAL A 6 5.18 3.89 16.13
C VAL A 6 4.29 4.17 17.35
N GLN A 7 4.54 3.45 18.44
CA GLN A 7 3.83 3.49 19.71
C GLN A 7 4.78 3.78 20.87
N CYS A 8 4.26 4.44 21.90
CA CYS A 8 4.97 4.71 23.14
C CYS A 8 4.91 3.50 24.06
N GLY A 9 6.05 2.95 24.45
CA GLY A 9 6.10 1.87 25.42
C GLY A 9 5.80 2.29 26.86
N GLU A 10 5.89 3.59 27.17
CA GLU A 10 5.56 4.11 28.52
C GLU A 10 4.05 4.32 28.71
N CYS A 11 3.39 4.98 27.77
CA CYS A 11 1.99 5.39 27.94
C CYS A 11 1.02 4.77 26.93
N GLY A 12 1.49 3.90 26.03
CA GLY A 12 0.70 3.28 24.96
C GLY A 12 0.25 4.22 23.83
N GLY A 13 0.47 5.53 23.95
CA GLY A 13 0.05 6.51 22.94
C GLY A 13 0.84 6.41 21.64
N SER A 14 0.25 6.81 20.52
CA SER A 14 0.92 6.84 19.21
C SER A 14 2.00 7.92 19.13
N TYR A 15 3.04 7.67 18.35
CA TYR A 15 4.00 8.70 17.95
C TYR A 15 3.56 9.35 16.63
N VAL A 16 3.77 10.66 16.54
CA VAL A 16 3.43 11.48 15.37
C VAL A 16 4.66 12.28 14.94
N GLY A 17 4.71 12.62 13.65
CA GLY A 17 5.77 13.50 13.13
C GLY A 17 5.73 14.88 13.79
N LYS A 18 6.91 15.41 14.10
CA LYS A 18 7.14 16.76 14.59
C LYS A 18 8.25 17.39 13.76
N ARG A 19 7.94 18.56 13.21
CA ARG A 19 8.90 19.45 12.57
C ARG A 19 9.23 20.56 13.56
N THR A 20 10.52 20.83 13.73
CA THR A 20 11.03 21.90 14.58
C THR A 20 12.09 22.66 13.81
N THR A 21 12.04 23.98 13.88
CA THR A 21 13.01 24.86 13.21
C THR A 21 13.76 25.64 14.28
N ASN A 22 15.09 25.68 14.21
CA ASN A 22 15.88 26.49 15.14
C ASN A 22 15.93 27.96 14.69
N SER A 23 16.52 28.82 15.51
CA SER A 23 16.68 30.26 15.21
C SER A 23 17.55 30.56 13.96
N ARG A 24 18.33 29.57 13.50
CA ARG A 24 19.17 29.67 12.29
C ARG A 24 18.47 29.11 11.03
N GLY A 25 17.20 28.71 11.13
CA GLY A 25 16.43 28.15 10.01
C GLY A 25 16.64 26.65 9.75
N ASN A 26 17.47 25.95 10.52
CA ASN A 26 17.67 24.51 10.35
C ASN A 26 16.43 23.73 10.81
N VAL A 27 15.98 22.82 9.96
CA VAL A 27 14.79 21.99 10.18
C VAL A 27 15.19 20.63 10.74
N TYR A 28 14.60 20.26 11.87
CA TYR A 28 14.74 18.96 12.52
C TYR A 28 13.41 18.22 12.47
N LEU A 29 13.47 16.95 12.04
CA LEU A 29 12.32 16.07 11.95
C LEU A 29 12.44 14.97 13.00
N SER A 30 11.40 14.80 13.80
CA SER A 30 11.36 13.82 14.89
C SER A 30 9.99 13.16 14.99
N TYR A 31 9.93 12.01 15.65
CA TYR A 31 8.71 11.39 16.11
C TYR A 31 8.53 11.72 17.60
N ILE A 32 7.34 12.19 17.99
CA ILE A 32 6.98 12.52 19.37
C ILE A 32 5.71 11.81 19.79
N CYS A 33 5.66 11.31 21.02
CA CYS A 33 4.43 10.76 21.60
C CYS A 33 3.32 11.82 21.62
N CYS A 34 2.12 11.47 21.11
CA CYS A 34 0.98 12.38 21.09
C CYS A 34 0.54 12.81 22.50
N ARG A 35 0.56 11.90 23.48
CA ARG A 35 0.18 12.19 24.87
C ARG A 35 1.14 13.16 25.55
N LYS A 36 2.41 13.20 25.14
CA LYS A 36 3.39 14.18 25.63
C LYS A 36 3.10 15.62 25.19
N ARG A 37 2.24 15.83 24.18
CA ARG A 37 1.79 17.17 23.78
C ARG A 37 0.68 17.72 24.67
N ASN A 38 0.01 16.87 25.45
CA ASN A 38 -1.05 17.28 26.36
C ASN A 38 -0.45 17.52 27.75
N SER A 39 -0.58 18.73 28.28
CA SER A 39 -0.08 19.13 29.60
C SER A 39 -0.62 18.27 30.74
N ASN A 40 -1.80 17.65 30.57
CA ASN A 40 -2.42 16.79 31.57
C ASN A 40 -1.79 15.39 31.64
N TYR A 41 -0.96 15.00 30.66
CA TYR A 41 -0.34 13.68 30.59
C TYR A 41 1.19 13.78 30.79
N LYS A 42 1.67 13.22 31.91
CA LYS A 42 3.11 13.16 32.23
C LYS A 42 3.79 11.97 31.55
N CYS A 43 3.86 11.95 30.22
CA CYS A 43 4.66 10.97 29.48
C CYS A 43 6.13 11.43 29.40
N LYS A 44 7.04 10.67 30.01
CA LYS A 44 8.47 11.03 30.09
C LYS A 44 9.24 10.61 28.84
N ASN A 45 8.72 9.67 28.06
CA ASN A 45 9.39 9.11 26.89
C ASN A 45 9.89 10.16 25.89
N HIS A 46 11.07 9.91 25.31
CA HIS A 46 11.80 10.91 24.53
C HIS A 46 11.26 11.05 23.10
N CYS A 47 11.55 12.19 22.47
CA CYS A 47 11.38 12.37 21.03
C CYS A 47 12.50 11.63 20.30
N VAL A 48 12.17 10.93 19.23
CA VAL A 48 13.16 10.17 18.44
C VAL A 48 13.44 10.90 17.13
N ASN A 49 14.71 11.06 16.76
CA ASN A 49 15.06 11.63 15.46
C ASN A 49 14.45 10.78 14.33
N ARG A 50 13.81 11.42 13.35
CA ARG A 50 13.09 10.73 12.27
C ARG A 50 14.05 9.87 11.45
N ASP A 51 15.14 10.45 10.99
CA ASP A 51 16.05 9.80 10.05
C ASP A 51 16.79 8.64 10.72
N TRP A 52 17.17 8.80 11.99
CA TRP A 52 17.73 7.71 12.79
C TRP A 52 16.74 6.55 12.95
N LEU A 53 15.48 6.83 13.32
CA LEU A 53 14.49 5.77 13.51
C LEU A 53 14.14 5.06 12.21
N GLU A 54 14.01 5.82 11.12
CA GLU A 54 13.74 5.27 9.80
C GLU A 54 14.90 4.40 9.32
N GLU A 55 16.15 4.85 9.48
CA GLU A 55 17.34 4.05 9.16
C GLU A 55 17.45 2.78 10.02
N TYR A 56 17.16 2.88 11.32
CA TYR A 56 17.18 1.73 12.22
C TYR A 56 16.16 0.66 11.79
N VAL A 57 14.94 1.07 11.44
CA VAL A 57 13.90 0.16 10.95
C VAL A 57 14.29 -0.46 9.61
N LEU A 58 14.83 0.33 8.68
CA LEU A 58 15.27 -0.18 7.36
C LEU A 58 16.35 -1.26 7.50
N LYS A 59 17.32 -1.07 8.42
CA LYS A 59 18.35 -2.07 8.71
C LYS A 59 17.79 -3.37 9.27
N ILE A 60 16.82 -3.28 10.18
CA ILE A 60 16.13 -4.47 10.73
C ILE A 60 15.38 -5.19 9.61
N VAL A 61 14.70 -4.45 8.73
CA VAL A 61 13.96 -5.03 7.61
C VAL A 61 14.89 -5.70 6.59
N ASP A 62 16.01 -5.09 6.21
CA ASP A 62 17.00 -5.72 5.31
C ASP A 62 17.62 -6.98 5.93
N ASN A 63 17.95 -6.93 7.22
CA ASN A 63 18.46 -8.09 7.95
C ASN A 63 17.42 -9.22 7.99
N TYR A 64 16.17 -8.90 8.32
CA TYR A 64 15.08 -9.88 8.35
C TYR A 64 14.93 -10.57 6.99
N ILE A 65 14.92 -9.80 5.90
CA ILE A 65 14.79 -10.34 4.55
C ILE A 65 15.93 -11.27 4.16
N SER A 66 17.14 -10.92 4.57
CA SER A 66 18.34 -11.73 4.31
C SER A 66 18.27 -13.11 4.95
N HIS A 67 17.46 -13.28 6.00
CA HIS A 67 17.33 -14.53 6.77
C HIS A 67 15.98 -15.23 6.55
N LEU A 68 15.16 -14.78 5.58
CA LEU A 68 13.90 -15.44 5.28
C LEU A 68 14.14 -16.81 4.63
N SER A 69 13.46 -17.83 5.15
CA SER A 69 13.34 -19.12 4.46
C SER A 69 12.51 -18.97 3.17
N HIS A 70 12.69 -19.89 2.21
CA HIS A 70 11.94 -19.90 0.95
C HIS A 70 10.41 -19.81 1.14
N LYS A 71 9.88 -20.51 2.15
CA LYS A 71 8.45 -20.46 2.50
C LYS A 71 8.00 -19.07 2.97
N GLN A 72 8.83 -18.38 3.76
CA GLN A 72 8.51 -17.03 4.25
C GLN A 72 8.64 -15.98 3.14
N GLN A 73 9.64 -16.13 2.26
CA GLN A 73 9.80 -15.30 1.06
C GLN A 73 8.54 -15.36 0.18
N HIS A 74 8.05 -16.57 -0.10
CA HIS A 74 6.84 -16.79 -0.86
C HIS A 74 5.61 -16.14 -0.22
N CYS A 75 5.47 -16.25 1.11
CA CYS A 75 4.34 -15.63 1.81
C CYS A 75 4.40 -14.09 1.81
N ILE A 76 5.59 -13.49 1.99
CA ILE A 76 5.76 -12.03 1.88
C ILE A 76 5.44 -11.57 0.46
N TYR A 77 5.93 -12.26 -0.57
CA TYR A 77 5.62 -11.92 -1.95
C TYR A 77 4.11 -11.99 -2.23
N LYS A 78 3.44 -13.05 -1.75
CA LYS A 78 1.99 -13.18 -1.86
C LYS A 78 1.24 -12.04 -1.18
N LEU A 79 1.64 -11.66 0.05
CA LEU A 79 1.05 -10.52 0.75
C LEU A 79 1.29 -9.19 0.03
N CYS A 80 2.45 -9.01 -0.59
CA CYS A 80 2.76 -7.85 -1.42
C CYS A 80 1.87 -7.81 -2.66
N LEU A 81 1.74 -8.93 -3.37
CA LEU A 81 0.86 -9.04 -4.53
C LEU A 81 -0.59 -8.83 -4.15
N GLU A 82 -1.12 -9.48 -3.12
CA GLU A 82 -2.50 -9.24 -2.67
C GLU A 82 -2.75 -7.75 -2.39
N ARG A 83 -1.74 -7.02 -1.89
CA ARG A 83 -1.86 -5.59 -1.62
C ARG A 83 -1.75 -4.71 -2.86
N VAL A 84 -0.96 -5.12 -3.86
CA VAL A 84 -0.90 -4.46 -5.18
C VAL A 84 -2.15 -4.81 -6.01
N GLU A 85 -2.63 -6.04 -5.98
CA GLU A 85 -3.89 -6.46 -6.62
C GLU A 85 -5.10 -5.72 -6.05
N ASN A 86 -5.09 -5.37 -4.77
CA ASN A 86 -6.09 -4.51 -4.17
C ASN A 86 -6.05 -3.05 -4.70
N SER A 87 -4.96 -2.58 -5.31
CA SER A 87 -4.96 -1.26 -5.98
C SER A 87 -5.76 -1.27 -7.28
N HIS A 88 -5.73 -2.39 -8.01
CA HIS A 88 -6.55 -2.57 -9.22
C HIS A 88 -8.00 -2.90 -8.89
N GLN A 89 -8.31 -3.36 -7.68
CA GLN A 89 -9.69 -3.67 -7.30
C GLN A 89 -10.59 -2.42 -7.36
N SER A 90 -10.14 -1.28 -6.86
CA SER A 90 -10.89 -0.01 -6.98
C SER A 90 -11.01 0.45 -8.43
N GLU A 91 -9.98 0.26 -9.25
CA GLU A 91 -9.98 0.60 -10.66
C GLU A 91 -10.98 -0.27 -11.46
N ILE A 92 -10.95 -1.58 -11.24
CA ILE A 92 -11.89 -2.55 -11.81
C ILE A 92 -13.33 -2.21 -11.38
N GLU A 93 -13.55 -1.78 -10.15
CA GLU A 93 -14.89 -1.39 -9.67
C GLU A 93 -15.40 -0.11 -10.33
N VAL A 94 -14.52 0.86 -10.59
CA VAL A 94 -14.82 2.08 -11.36
C VAL A 94 -15.19 1.72 -12.81
N LEU A 95 -14.36 0.91 -13.48
CA LEU A 95 -14.62 0.47 -14.87
C LEU A 95 -15.93 -0.33 -14.96
N LYS A 96 -16.22 -1.21 -14.00
CA LYS A 96 -17.51 -1.92 -13.93
C LYS A 96 -18.69 -0.97 -13.75
N LYS A 97 -18.52 0.14 -13.03
CA LYS A 97 -19.56 1.16 -12.87
C LYS A 97 -19.80 1.90 -14.19
N GLU A 98 -18.73 2.16 -14.94
CA GLU A 98 -18.80 2.78 -16.26
C GLU A 98 -19.56 1.90 -17.26
N VAL A 99 -19.24 0.60 -17.33
CA VAL A 99 -19.99 -0.38 -18.13
C VAL A 99 -21.49 -0.35 -17.78
N ARG A 100 -21.85 -0.35 -16.50
CA ARG A 100 -23.26 -0.27 -16.06
C ARG A 100 -23.95 1.03 -16.48
N ASN A 101 -23.21 2.14 -16.57
CA ASN A 101 -23.77 3.41 -17.02
C ASN A 101 -24.00 3.38 -18.53
N ILE A 102 -23.05 2.85 -19.30
CA ILE A 102 -23.18 2.65 -20.75
C ILE A 102 -24.37 1.72 -21.04
N ASP A 103 -24.54 0.62 -20.31
CA ASP A 103 -25.69 -0.28 -20.45
C ASP A 103 -27.04 0.43 -20.24
N LYS A 104 -27.11 1.35 -19.27
CA LYS A 104 -28.32 2.16 -19.04
C LYS A 104 -28.57 3.14 -20.18
N GLU A 105 -27.53 3.75 -20.72
CA GLU A 105 -27.64 4.69 -21.85
C GLU A 105 -28.07 3.95 -23.13
N LEU A 106 -27.46 2.80 -23.40
CA LEU A 106 -27.84 1.89 -24.49
C LEU A 106 -29.32 1.49 -24.39
N PHE A 107 -29.79 1.06 -23.22
CA PHE A 107 -31.20 0.70 -23.01
C PHE A 107 -32.15 1.88 -23.32
N ARG A 108 -31.82 3.09 -22.84
CA ARG A 108 -32.63 4.29 -23.11
C ARG A 108 -32.67 4.67 -24.59
N ILE A 109 -31.55 4.54 -25.30
CA ILE A 109 -31.49 4.87 -26.73
C ILE A 109 -32.23 3.81 -27.55
N ALA A 110 -32.08 2.54 -27.20
CA ALA A 110 -32.79 1.44 -27.83
C ALA A 110 -34.31 1.61 -27.71
N ASP A 111 -34.81 1.95 -26.52
CA ASP A 111 -36.24 2.25 -26.30
C ASP A 111 -36.74 3.37 -27.24
N VAL A 112 -35.96 4.43 -27.45
CA VAL A 112 -36.34 5.56 -28.32
C VAL A 112 -36.33 5.18 -29.80
N ILE A 113 -35.38 4.35 -30.26
CA ILE A 113 -35.34 3.89 -31.66
C ILE A 113 -36.56 3.05 -32.04
N THR A 114 -37.12 2.28 -31.11
CA THR A 114 -38.36 1.52 -31.39
C THR A 114 -39.54 2.44 -31.73
N ILE A 115 -39.45 3.73 -31.38
CA ILE A 115 -40.48 4.76 -31.58
C ILE A 115 -40.13 5.69 -32.75
N ALA A 116 -38.84 6.00 -32.97
CA ALA A 116 -38.37 6.88 -34.04
C ALA A 116 -37.03 6.40 -34.61
N SER A 117 -37.06 5.81 -35.81
CA SER A 117 -35.84 5.41 -36.54
C SER A 117 -35.02 6.62 -36.95
N SER A 118 -33.85 6.82 -36.32
CA SER A 118 -32.93 7.92 -36.62
C SER A 118 -31.51 7.42 -36.78
N SER A 119 -30.85 7.76 -37.90
CA SER A 119 -29.48 7.35 -38.22
C SER A 119 -28.47 7.83 -37.16
N THR A 120 -28.67 9.02 -36.58
CA THR A 120 -27.81 9.56 -35.53
C THR A 120 -27.92 8.77 -34.22
N LEU A 121 -29.10 8.19 -33.92
CA LEU A 121 -29.27 7.30 -32.76
C LEU A 121 -28.57 5.96 -32.97
N ILE A 122 -28.56 5.45 -34.21
CA ILE A 122 -27.84 4.21 -34.59
C ILE A 122 -26.32 4.42 -34.46
N GLU A 123 -25.79 5.53 -34.95
CA GLU A 123 -24.36 5.87 -34.81
C GLU A 123 -23.94 6.00 -33.34
N LYS A 124 -24.78 6.64 -32.51
CA LYS A 124 -24.55 6.77 -31.07
C LYS A 124 -24.56 5.41 -30.36
N LEU A 125 -25.46 4.51 -30.74
CA LEU A 125 -25.51 3.11 -30.27
C LEU A 125 -24.19 2.39 -30.55
N THR A 126 -23.77 2.39 -31.82
CA THR A 126 -22.53 1.72 -32.25
C THR A 126 -21.31 2.26 -31.50
N SER A 127 -21.24 3.58 -31.28
CA SER A 127 -20.16 4.21 -30.51
C SER A 127 -20.14 3.74 -29.04
N LEU A 128 -21.30 3.67 -28.39
CA LEU A 128 -21.41 3.21 -27.01
C LEU A 128 -21.09 1.71 -26.86
N GLU A 129 -21.49 0.88 -27.83
CA GLU A 129 -21.14 -0.54 -27.87
C GLU A 129 -19.62 -0.75 -28.02
N GLN A 130 -18.98 0.06 -28.87
CA GLN A 130 -17.53 0.02 -29.04
C GLN A 130 -16.79 0.44 -27.76
N GLN A 131 -17.23 1.53 -27.11
CA GLN A 131 -16.67 1.97 -25.83
C GLN A 131 -16.83 0.91 -24.74
N LYS A 132 -18.00 0.26 -24.67
CA LYS A 132 -18.24 -0.86 -23.75
C LYS A 132 -17.27 -2.02 -24.00
N ALA A 133 -17.08 -2.41 -25.25
CA ALA A 133 -16.17 -3.50 -25.61
C ALA A 133 -14.72 -3.18 -25.22
N GLU A 134 -14.28 -1.94 -25.44
CA GLU A 134 -12.94 -1.48 -25.04
C GLU A 134 -12.74 -1.52 -23.52
N ILE A 135 -13.70 -0.99 -22.75
CA ILE A 135 -13.64 -1.03 -21.28
C ILE A 135 -13.69 -2.47 -20.75
N GLN A 136 -14.47 -3.36 -21.38
CA GLN A 136 -14.51 -4.77 -21.02
C GLN A 136 -13.17 -5.47 -21.26
N LEU A 137 -12.48 -5.16 -22.37
CA LEU A 137 -11.14 -5.66 -22.66
C LEU A 137 -10.12 -5.18 -21.60
N GLN A 138 -10.21 -3.91 -21.18
CA GLN A 138 -9.36 -3.37 -20.12
C GLN A 138 -9.58 -4.10 -18.79
N ILE A 139 -10.85 -4.36 -18.41
CA ILE A 139 -11.18 -5.15 -17.22
C ILE A 139 -10.59 -6.56 -17.31
N GLU A 140 -10.69 -7.22 -18.46
CA GLU A 140 -10.12 -8.55 -18.65
C GLU A 140 -8.60 -8.57 -18.53
N ASN A 141 -7.90 -7.57 -19.08
CA ASN A 141 -6.45 -7.48 -18.99
C ASN A 141 -6.00 -7.28 -17.54
N LEU A 142 -6.62 -6.35 -16.82
CA LEU A 142 -6.37 -6.13 -15.39
C LEU A 142 -6.68 -7.40 -14.56
N ALA A 143 -7.71 -8.15 -14.90
CA ALA A 143 -8.06 -9.40 -14.24
C ALA A 143 -7.14 -10.57 -14.61
N LYS A 144 -6.51 -10.57 -15.79
CA LYS A 144 -5.50 -11.58 -16.20
C LYS A 144 -4.15 -11.33 -15.53
N GLU A 145 -3.77 -10.07 -15.32
CA GLU A 145 -2.59 -9.72 -14.52
C GLU A 145 -2.69 -10.28 -13.09
N LYS A 146 -3.90 -10.28 -12.50
CA LYS A 146 -4.23 -10.92 -11.22
C LYS A 146 -4.02 -12.45 -11.18
N ARG A 147 -3.93 -13.14 -12.32
CA ARG A 147 -3.91 -14.61 -12.41
C ARG A 147 -2.56 -15.21 -12.72
N LYS A 148 -1.50 -14.41 -12.91
CA LYS A 148 -0.16 -14.99 -13.13
C LYS A 148 0.30 -15.71 -11.87
N SER A 149 0.43 -17.03 -11.97
CA SER A 149 0.97 -17.89 -10.91
C SER A 149 2.41 -17.48 -10.61
N LEU A 150 2.72 -17.39 -9.33
CA LEU A 150 4.03 -16.99 -8.80
C LEU A 150 5.12 -17.95 -9.29
N SER A 151 6.01 -17.50 -10.16
CA SER A 151 7.26 -18.24 -10.41
C SER A 151 8.27 -17.96 -9.31
N GLU A 152 9.08 -18.95 -8.94
CA GLU A 152 10.17 -18.77 -7.95
C GLU A 152 11.16 -17.67 -8.38
N GLN A 153 11.33 -17.50 -9.70
CA GLN A 153 12.17 -16.47 -10.28
C GLN A 153 11.64 -15.06 -10.00
N GLU A 154 10.33 -14.84 -10.09
CA GLU A 154 9.70 -13.55 -9.80
C GLU A 154 9.83 -13.18 -8.30
N ILE A 155 9.73 -14.16 -7.41
CA ILE A 155 9.94 -13.97 -5.96
C ILE A 155 11.39 -13.54 -5.69
N GLY A 156 12.36 -14.23 -6.30
CA GLY A 156 13.78 -13.90 -6.17
C GLY A 156 14.10 -12.50 -6.67
N LEU A 157 13.63 -12.14 -7.87
CA LEU A 157 13.82 -10.81 -8.45
C LEU A 157 13.14 -9.72 -7.62
N PHE A 158 11.95 -9.99 -7.09
CA PHE A 158 11.25 -9.07 -6.20
C PHE A 158 12.07 -8.75 -4.95
N LEU A 159 12.62 -9.76 -4.27
CA LEU A 159 13.42 -9.55 -3.06
C LEU A 159 14.73 -8.82 -3.36
N ILE A 160 15.39 -9.12 -4.48
CA ILE A 160 16.60 -8.41 -4.92
C ILE A 160 16.29 -6.92 -5.15
N ASN A 161 15.22 -6.64 -5.91
CA ASN A 161 14.78 -5.27 -6.16
C ASN A 161 14.40 -4.57 -4.86
N PHE A 162 13.70 -5.25 -3.94
CA PHE A 162 13.33 -4.65 -2.67
C PHE A 162 14.55 -4.27 -1.83
N ARG A 163 15.57 -5.14 -1.76
CA ARG A 163 16.82 -4.83 -1.06
C ARG A 163 17.59 -3.68 -1.71
N LYS A 164 17.56 -3.58 -3.04
CA LYS A 164 18.11 -2.42 -3.75
C LYS A 164 17.39 -1.14 -3.36
N MET A 165 16.05 -1.15 -3.32
CA MET A 165 15.23 0.00 -2.91
C MET A 165 15.46 0.41 -1.45
N LEU A 166 15.65 -0.54 -0.53
CA LEU A 166 16.02 -0.27 0.86
C LEU A 166 17.32 0.54 0.96
N LYS A 167 18.33 0.20 0.13
CA LYS A 167 19.62 0.89 0.09
C LYS A 167 19.54 2.27 -0.56
N GLU A 168 18.79 2.38 -1.65
CA GLU A 168 18.65 3.62 -2.43
C GLU A 168 17.64 4.59 -1.81
N ARG A 169 16.89 4.16 -0.78
CA ARG A 169 15.79 4.93 -0.15
C ARG A 169 14.78 5.47 -1.17
N SER A 170 14.49 4.70 -2.22
CA SER A 170 13.62 5.12 -3.32
C SER A 170 12.14 5.09 -2.90
N ALA A 171 11.44 6.19 -3.14
CA ALA A 171 10.17 6.47 -2.46
C ALA A 171 8.89 5.76 -2.97
N PRO A 172 8.72 5.34 -4.23
CA PRO A 172 7.36 5.10 -4.73
C PRO A 172 6.64 3.91 -4.08
N TYR A 173 7.37 2.87 -3.65
CA TYR A 173 6.79 1.65 -3.06
C TYR A 173 7.46 1.19 -1.76
N LEU A 174 8.57 1.82 -1.37
CA LEU A 174 9.35 1.43 -0.18
C LEU A 174 8.52 1.53 1.10
N LYS A 175 7.66 2.55 1.20
CA LYS A 175 6.81 2.75 2.36
C LYS A 175 5.81 1.61 2.53
N GLU A 176 5.10 1.23 1.47
CA GLU A 176 4.09 0.16 1.47
C GLU A 176 4.72 -1.17 1.89
N LEU A 177 5.89 -1.48 1.33
CA LEU A 177 6.62 -2.71 1.61
C LEU A 177 7.14 -2.77 3.05
N VAL A 178 7.67 -1.65 3.57
CA VAL A 178 8.03 -1.54 4.99
C VAL A 178 6.78 -1.71 5.88
N TYR A 179 5.60 -1.23 5.47
CA TYR A 179 4.36 -1.40 6.25
C TYR A 179 3.84 -2.83 6.28
N LEU A 180 4.12 -3.60 5.24
CA LEU A 180 3.79 -5.02 5.15
C LEU A 180 4.66 -5.84 6.09
N ILE A 181 5.96 -5.54 6.15
CA ILE A 181 6.90 -6.28 6.97
C ILE A 181 6.85 -5.82 8.44
N VAL A 182 6.68 -4.53 8.70
CA VAL A 182 6.65 -3.98 10.06
C VAL A 182 5.23 -3.98 10.61
N ASN A 183 4.98 -4.74 11.68
CA ASN A 183 3.71 -4.74 12.40
C ASN A 183 3.54 -3.45 13.20
N LYS A 184 4.43 -3.23 14.17
CA LYS A 184 4.45 -2.07 15.08
C LYS A 184 5.87 -1.82 15.58
N ILE A 185 6.13 -0.59 16.01
CA ILE A 185 7.40 -0.15 16.58
C ILE A 185 7.09 0.42 17.96
N ILE A 186 7.76 -0.07 19.00
CA ILE A 186 7.62 0.44 20.36
C ILE A 186 8.88 1.22 20.71
N VAL A 187 8.70 2.50 21.03
CA VAL A 187 9.77 3.34 21.55
C VAL A 187 9.68 3.34 23.07
N ASN A 188 10.72 2.88 23.74
CA ASN A 188 10.91 2.98 25.20
C ASN A 188 11.92 4.08 25.51
N GLN A 189 12.14 4.37 26.79
CA GLN A 189 13.12 5.38 27.21
C GLN A 189 14.56 4.98 26.83
N GLU A 190 14.87 3.69 26.86
CA GLU A 190 16.23 3.17 26.67
C GLU A 190 16.42 2.45 25.33
N ASN A 191 15.35 1.98 24.70
CA ASN A 191 15.44 1.15 23.50
C ASN A 191 14.25 1.34 22.56
N VAL A 192 14.40 0.83 21.34
CA VAL A 192 13.34 0.74 20.33
C VAL A 192 13.18 -0.72 19.95
N ILE A 193 11.96 -1.22 20.01
CA ILE A 193 11.62 -2.60 19.66
C ILE A 193 10.77 -2.58 18.39
N VAL A 194 11.20 -3.31 17.37
CA VAL A 194 10.47 -3.44 16.10
C VAL A 194 9.84 -4.81 16.02
N TYR A 195 8.51 -4.87 15.93
CA TYR A 195 7.76 -6.10 15.71
C TYR A 195 7.52 -6.27 14.22
N LEU A 196 7.97 -7.39 13.68
CA LEU A 196 7.78 -7.75 12.29
C LEU A 196 6.56 -8.66 12.14
N ASN A 197 5.87 -8.57 11.02
CA ASN A 197 4.87 -9.54 10.63
C ASN A 197 5.59 -10.82 10.21
N VAL A 198 5.50 -11.85 11.05
CA VAL A 198 5.97 -13.18 10.68
C VAL A 198 4.88 -13.82 9.84
N PRO A 199 5.13 -14.17 8.57
CA PRO A 199 4.16 -14.92 7.80
C PRO A 199 3.91 -16.27 8.48
N ASN A 200 2.67 -16.49 8.93
CA ASN A 200 2.25 -17.73 9.59
C ASN A 200 2.37 -18.90 8.60
N VAL A 201 3.35 -19.78 8.80
CA VAL A 201 3.41 -21.06 8.10
C VAL A 201 2.45 -22.01 8.82
N LYS A 202 1.21 -22.11 8.34
CA LYS A 202 0.32 -23.21 8.77
C LYS A 202 0.92 -24.51 8.22
N VAL A 203 1.63 -25.23 9.07
CA VAL A 203 2.02 -26.61 8.80
C VAL A 203 0.80 -27.45 9.18
N ASN A 204 0.00 -27.83 8.19
CA ASN A 204 -0.98 -28.89 8.40
C ASN A 204 -0.19 -30.19 8.60
N LYS A 205 -0.43 -30.87 9.73
CA LYS A 205 0.01 -32.26 9.94
C LYS A 205 -0.79 -33.20 9.05
#